data_AF-A0A388KXZ5-F1
#
_entry.id   AF-A0A388KXZ5-F1
#
_cell.length_a   1.000
_cell.length_b   1.000
_cell.length_c   1.000
_cell.angle_alpha   90.00
_cell.angle_beta   90.00
_cell.angle_gamma   90.00
#
_symmetry.space_group_name_H-M   'P 1'
#
loop_
_entity.id
_entity.type
_entity.pdbx_description
1 polymer ?
#
loop_
_entity_poly.entity_id
_entity_poly.type
_entity_poly.pdbx_seq_one_letter_code
_entity_poly.pdbx_strand_id
1 'polypeptide(L)'
;MILDACVSSRVSSVWIACVGGERFVENWKVIKRKFGSSLIHSNAGTSLLRKGKDLFPPGHRLLVSAIVPFLSRALILKLTLSALLSDPPSRKELMGWDFAVLVRAFTAVRAFSEKCSRCRLWLIISGVIRKRFHVNVRQRLIVRATYDVGISKPALRSLCAKLIMMADGDDEWKRMTVRRMRIVWLKNQSVGDLLFNFRTAARKEELVCTCESFGHGFQRVGGHVCFRLNDVKDAPVCIRNNRNVVRPSRRDVVGRLRAQISSSFPDLGFKVPEVRRGDLAVCMNEVWRGDLGVCNEDEVITWTKKVEGLVRTPIDHNPGDTLVCCPVKYSEGMRQLFLDNDGFVECDESEESLLAATRAAYLERNFDRLARWDIRVRQQAIVLMRLPLDPLSSASRRSTRIGQERQGSGEDRWDKTRRREDGGDDGVVSEDGEVLLVEVQASECEGVNHGEEFHLVGGVIHLCGKELLASEGDGVFAGWSLGVSGGVFDGGGVGGVTRDSTAPMAKSEA
;
A
#
# COMPACT_ATOMS: atom_id res chain seq x y z
N MET A 1 -6.57 -2.31 44.46
CA MET A 1 -8.03 -2.30 44.21
C MET A 1 -8.71 -3.19 45.24
N ILE A 2 -9.71 -2.70 45.98
CA ILE A 2 -10.40 -3.43 47.06
C ILE A 2 -10.84 -4.83 46.62
N LEU A 3 -11.43 -4.96 45.43
CA LEU A 3 -11.89 -6.26 44.90
C LEU A 3 -10.76 -7.26 44.63
N ASP A 4 -9.57 -6.80 44.19
CA ASP A 4 -8.40 -7.69 44.04
C ASP A 4 -7.96 -8.21 45.42
N ALA A 5 -7.99 -7.37 46.47
CA ALA A 5 -7.67 -7.79 47.84
C ALA A 5 -8.71 -8.79 48.40
N CYS A 6 -10.00 -8.57 48.12
CA CYS A 6 -11.05 -9.53 48.48
C CYS A 6 -10.79 -10.91 47.87
N VAL A 7 -10.39 -10.97 46.59
CA VAL A 7 -10.03 -12.25 45.95
C VAL A 7 -8.83 -12.89 46.62
N SER A 8 -7.76 -12.14 46.88
CA SER A 8 -6.56 -12.65 47.57
C SER A 8 -6.87 -13.21 48.96
N SER A 9 -7.79 -12.56 49.69
CA SER A 9 -8.22 -12.97 51.02
C SER A 9 -9.38 -13.99 51.02
N ARG A 10 -9.78 -14.51 49.85
CA ARG A 10 -10.93 -15.42 49.68
C ARG A 10 -12.25 -14.89 50.24
N VAL A 11 -12.41 -13.57 50.24
CA VAL A 11 -13.63 -12.86 50.67
C VAL A 11 -14.62 -12.84 49.50
N SER A 12 -15.78 -13.47 49.68
CA SER A 12 -16.81 -13.62 48.64
C SER A 12 -17.74 -12.41 48.49
N SER A 13 -17.75 -11.50 49.48
CA SER A 13 -18.56 -10.28 49.45
C SER A 13 -17.93 -9.14 50.24
N VAL A 14 -18.15 -7.89 49.82
CA VAL A 14 -17.59 -6.69 50.46
C VAL A 14 -18.56 -5.52 50.35
N TRP A 15 -18.71 -4.77 51.43
CA TRP A 15 -19.42 -3.50 51.43
C TRP A 15 -18.50 -2.39 50.92
N ILE A 16 -18.96 -1.65 49.92
CA ILE A 16 -18.25 -0.50 49.35
C ILE A 16 -19.09 0.74 49.65
N ALA A 17 -18.52 1.69 50.38
CA ALA A 17 -19.10 3.01 50.58
C ALA A 17 -18.53 3.98 49.53
N CYS A 18 -19.40 4.61 48.75
CA CYS A 18 -19.03 5.61 47.75
C CYS A 18 -18.98 6.99 48.41
N VAL A 19 -17.78 7.48 48.76
CA VAL A 19 -17.63 8.75 49.50
C VAL A 19 -17.65 10.00 48.59
N GLY A 20 -17.94 9.83 47.29
CA GLY A 20 -17.94 10.91 46.29
C GLY A 20 -16.56 11.17 45.68
N GLY A 21 -16.52 11.42 44.37
CA GLY A 21 -15.30 11.71 43.59
C GLY A 21 -15.36 11.16 42.16
N GLU A 22 -14.85 11.91 41.18
CA GLU A 22 -14.92 11.58 39.74
C GLU A 22 -14.02 10.39 39.32
N ARG A 23 -13.05 10.00 40.16
CA ARG A 23 -12.02 8.98 39.84
C ARG A 23 -12.54 7.56 39.65
N PHE A 24 -13.75 7.24 40.08
CA PHE A 24 -14.32 5.90 39.87
C PHE A 24 -14.54 5.59 38.38
N VAL A 25 -14.78 6.64 37.57
CA VAL A 25 -15.06 6.53 36.13
C VAL A 25 -13.84 6.06 35.34
N GLU A 26 -12.65 6.52 35.72
CA GLU A 26 -11.41 6.27 34.97
C GLU A 26 -11.05 4.78 34.91
N ASN A 27 -11.26 4.06 36.01
CA ASN A 27 -10.93 2.64 36.13
C ASN A 27 -12.13 1.70 35.96
N TRP A 28 -13.33 2.23 35.69
CA TRP A 28 -14.53 1.40 35.50
C TRP A 28 -14.37 0.36 34.39
N LYS A 29 -13.68 0.69 33.29
CA LYS A 29 -13.38 -0.26 32.21
C LYS A 29 -12.55 -1.45 32.71
N VAL A 30 -11.63 -1.23 33.64
CA VAL A 30 -10.77 -2.27 34.23
C VAL A 30 -11.60 -3.13 35.19
N ILE A 31 -12.39 -2.51 36.07
CA ILE A 31 -13.28 -3.20 37.01
C ILE A 31 -14.30 -4.05 36.25
N LYS A 32 -14.96 -3.49 35.23
CA LYS A 32 -15.90 -4.20 34.36
C LYS A 32 -15.26 -5.40 33.65
N ARG A 33 -13.99 -5.27 33.22
CA ARG A 33 -13.25 -6.37 32.57
C ARG A 33 -12.87 -7.46 33.57
N LYS A 34 -12.41 -7.07 34.77
CA LYS A 34 -11.90 -8.00 35.79
C LYS A 34 -12.97 -8.62 36.66
N PHE A 35 -14.08 -7.95 36.92
CA PHE A 35 -15.08 -8.35 37.91
C PHE A 35 -16.51 -8.19 37.39
N GLY A 36 -16.68 -8.01 36.07
CA GLY A 36 -17.98 -7.68 35.49
C GLY A 36 -19.10 -8.69 35.74
N SER A 37 -18.76 -9.93 36.12
CA SER A 37 -19.70 -10.98 36.50
C SER A 37 -20.09 -10.99 37.98
N SER A 38 -19.40 -10.23 38.84
CA SER A 38 -19.77 -10.08 40.25
C SER A 38 -21.13 -9.41 40.38
N LEU A 39 -21.83 -9.66 41.48
CA LEU A 39 -23.15 -9.08 41.74
C LEU A 39 -23.02 -7.83 42.60
N ILE A 40 -23.81 -6.81 42.29
CA ILE A 40 -24.03 -5.64 43.14
C ILE A 40 -25.44 -5.77 43.71
N HIS A 41 -25.56 -5.71 45.03
CA HIS A 41 -26.82 -5.51 45.72
C HIS A 41 -26.95 -4.04 46.10
N SER A 42 -28.06 -3.45 45.68
CA SER A 42 -28.47 -2.08 45.99
C SER A 42 -29.90 -2.11 46.52
N ASN A 43 -30.38 -0.98 47.05
CA ASN A 43 -31.78 -0.84 47.46
C ASN A 43 -32.76 -1.06 46.29
N ALA A 44 -32.33 -0.83 45.05
CA ALA A 44 -33.12 -1.05 43.84
C ALA A 44 -33.09 -2.51 43.33
N GLY A 45 -32.38 -3.40 44.01
CA GLY A 45 -32.26 -4.82 43.66
C GLY A 45 -30.83 -5.25 43.32
N THR A 46 -30.72 -6.47 42.77
CA THR A 46 -29.45 -7.12 42.44
C THR A 46 -29.15 -6.98 40.95
N SER A 47 -27.93 -6.58 40.59
CA SER A 47 -27.49 -6.47 39.20
C SER A 47 -26.03 -6.93 39.01
N LEU A 48 -25.62 -7.17 37.78
CA LEU A 48 -24.21 -7.48 37.48
C LEU A 48 -23.35 -6.21 37.52
N LEU A 49 -22.14 -6.33 38.06
CA LEU A 49 -21.16 -5.24 38.16
C LEU A 49 -20.90 -4.59 36.80
N ARG A 50 -20.89 -5.35 35.70
CA ARG A 50 -20.72 -4.80 34.33
C ARG A 50 -21.80 -3.81 33.87
N LYS A 51 -23.00 -3.87 34.47
CA LYS A 51 -24.15 -2.99 34.17
C LYS A 51 -24.31 -1.90 35.22
N GLY A 52 -23.85 -2.11 36.45
CA GLY A 52 -24.14 -1.22 37.57
C GLY A 52 -23.27 0.03 37.64
N LYS A 53 -22.76 0.59 36.54
CA LYS A 53 -21.95 1.83 36.61
C LYS A 53 -22.73 2.95 37.28
N ASP A 54 -24.00 3.06 36.91
CA ASP A 54 -24.91 4.10 37.34
C ASP A 54 -25.45 3.83 38.76
N LEU A 55 -25.12 2.67 39.34
CA LEU A 55 -25.48 2.31 40.71
C LEU A 55 -24.47 2.79 41.76
N PHE A 56 -23.42 3.52 41.37
CA PHE A 56 -22.42 4.10 42.28
C PHE A 56 -22.57 5.64 42.46
N PRO A 57 -23.75 6.18 42.85
CA PRO A 57 -23.84 7.59 43.21
C PRO A 57 -23.09 7.88 44.51
N PRO A 58 -22.64 9.14 44.73
CA PRO A 58 -22.06 9.57 45.99
C PRO A 58 -22.98 9.27 47.19
N GLY A 59 -22.39 8.94 48.33
CA GLY A 59 -23.09 8.69 49.59
C GLY A 59 -23.72 7.30 49.75
N HIS A 60 -23.71 6.45 48.71
CA HIS A 60 -24.36 5.14 48.77
C HIS A 60 -23.43 4.04 49.25
N ARG A 61 -23.98 3.06 49.97
CA ARG A 61 -23.32 1.81 50.32
C ARG A 61 -23.87 0.69 49.45
N LEU A 62 -22.98 -0.05 48.80
CA LEU A 62 -23.33 -1.16 47.93
C LEU A 62 -22.64 -2.42 48.45
N LEU A 63 -23.35 -3.53 48.47
CA LEU A 63 -22.75 -4.83 48.73
C LEU A 63 -22.37 -5.44 47.39
N VAL A 64 -21.07 -5.60 47.15
CA VAL A 64 -20.61 -6.43 46.04
C VAL A 64 -20.47 -7.85 46.55
N SER A 65 -21.27 -8.77 46.02
CA SER A 65 -21.23 -10.19 46.39
C SER A 65 -20.86 -11.05 45.19
N ALA A 66 -20.63 -12.34 45.44
CA ALA A 66 -20.10 -13.27 44.44
C ALA A 66 -18.92 -12.62 43.71
N ILE A 67 -17.94 -12.12 44.49
CA ILE A 67 -16.74 -11.47 43.95
C ILE A 67 -15.94 -12.52 43.20
N VAL A 68 -16.29 -12.69 41.93
CA VAL A 68 -15.65 -13.63 41.04
C VAL A 68 -14.81 -12.79 40.11
N PRO A 69 -13.46 -12.85 40.22
CA PRO A 69 -12.64 -12.33 39.16
C PRO A 69 -13.09 -13.05 37.89
N PHE A 70 -13.42 -12.28 36.86
CA PHE A 70 -13.49 -12.74 35.50
C PHE A 70 -12.09 -13.25 35.13
N LEU A 71 -11.80 -14.47 35.59
CA LEU A 71 -10.72 -15.30 35.11
C LEU A 71 -11.12 -15.63 33.69
N SER A 72 -10.82 -14.71 32.77
CA SER A 72 -10.80 -15.06 31.37
C SER A 72 -10.04 -16.39 31.28
N ARG A 73 -10.51 -17.36 30.50
CA ARG A 73 -9.82 -18.65 30.36
C ARG A 73 -8.32 -18.48 30.03
N ALA A 74 -7.94 -17.32 29.48
CA ALA A 74 -6.57 -16.87 29.29
C ALA A 74 -5.76 -16.66 30.59
N LEU A 75 -6.37 -16.21 31.69
CA LEU A 75 -5.71 -16.07 33.00
C LEU A 75 -5.42 -17.42 33.66
N ILE A 76 -6.30 -18.41 33.48
CA ILE A 76 -6.03 -19.78 33.96
C ILE A 76 -4.79 -20.34 33.27
N LEU A 77 -4.73 -20.22 31.93
CA LEU A 77 -3.58 -20.67 31.16
C LEU A 77 -2.33 -19.81 31.41
N LYS A 78 -2.45 -18.58 31.90
CA LYS A 78 -1.31 -17.69 32.13
C LYS A 78 -0.29 -18.30 33.11
N LEU A 79 -0.73 -18.93 34.19
CA LEU A 79 0.16 -19.56 35.16
C LEU A 79 0.95 -20.71 34.51
N THR A 80 0.26 -21.59 33.80
CA THR A 80 0.90 -22.69 33.05
C THR A 80 1.85 -22.16 31.98
N LEU A 81 1.47 -21.10 31.26
CA LEU A 81 2.32 -20.46 30.25
C LEU A 81 3.55 -19.79 30.88
N SER A 82 3.43 -19.21 32.07
CA SER A 82 4.59 -18.68 32.81
C SER A 82 5.56 -19.80 33.18
N ALA A 83 5.06 -20.97 33.60
CA ALA A 83 5.90 -22.13 33.90
C ALA A 83 6.71 -22.58 32.67
N LEU A 84 6.13 -22.59 31.47
CA LEU A 84 6.84 -22.94 30.22
C LEU A 84 8.02 -22.01 29.87
N LEU A 85 7.96 -20.75 30.34
CA LEU A 85 9.04 -19.78 30.18
C LEU A 85 10.19 -20.06 31.14
N SER A 86 9.86 -20.36 32.40
CA SER A 86 10.82 -20.59 33.49
C SER A 86 11.45 -22.00 33.47
N ASP A 87 10.69 -23.03 33.06
CA ASP A 87 11.11 -24.43 33.10
C ASP A 87 11.06 -25.06 31.70
N PRO A 88 12.19 -25.17 30.97
CA PRO A 88 12.21 -25.78 29.65
C PRO A 88 11.72 -27.25 29.57
N PRO A 89 12.01 -28.13 30.55
CA PRO A 89 11.46 -29.50 30.61
C PRO A 89 9.93 -29.59 30.51
N SER A 90 9.17 -28.70 31.19
CA SER A 90 7.70 -28.66 31.13
C SER A 90 7.14 -28.51 29.70
N ARG A 91 7.95 -28.03 28.74
CA ARG A 91 7.53 -27.94 27.32
C ARG A 91 7.23 -29.29 26.69
N LYS A 92 7.76 -30.39 27.25
CA LYS A 92 7.42 -31.75 26.81
C LYS A 92 5.94 -32.06 27.02
N GLU A 93 5.32 -31.49 28.05
CA GLU A 93 3.90 -31.69 28.36
C GLU A 93 2.98 -31.15 27.26
N LEU A 94 3.41 -30.12 26.51
CA LEU A 94 2.65 -29.58 25.38
C LEU A 94 2.37 -30.63 24.29
N MET A 95 3.21 -31.66 24.19
CA MET A 95 2.99 -32.77 23.25
C MET A 95 1.81 -33.65 23.66
N GLY A 96 1.36 -33.60 24.91
CA GLY A 96 0.17 -34.31 25.40
C GLY A 96 -1.12 -33.47 25.29
N TRP A 97 -1.03 -32.16 25.08
CA TRP A 97 -2.20 -31.27 25.08
C TRP A 97 -3.07 -31.49 23.85
N ASP A 98 -4.39 -31.39 23.99
CA ASP A 98 -5.28 -31.38 22.84
C ASP A 98 -5.10 -30.11 21.98
N PHE A 99 -5.56 -30.17 20.73
CA PHE A 99 -5.44 -29.04 19.81
C PHE A 99 -6.15 -27.78 20.31
N ALA A 100 -7.34 -27.93 20.90
CA ALA A 100 -8.16 -26.83 21.38
C ALA A 100 -7.49 -26.08 22.55
N VAL A 101 -6.86 -26.80 23.49
CA VAL A 101 -6.07 -26.26 24.60
C VAL A 101 -4.88 -25.49 24.04
N LEU A 102 -4.16 -26.04 23.06
CA LEU A 102 -3.02 -25.36 22.43
C LEU A 102 -3.44 -24.07 21.71
N VAL A 103 -4.58 -24.06 21.01
CA VAL A 103 -5.13 -22.85 20.38
C VAL A 103 -5.56 -21.81 21.41
N ARG A 104 -6.20 -22.24 22.51
CA ARG A 104 -6.55 -21.34 23.63
C ARG A 104 -5.29 -20.76 24.28
N ALA A 105 -4.27 -21.59 24.49
CA ALA A 105 -2.98 -21.18 25.04
C ALA A 105 -2.31 -20.15 24.13
N PHE A 106 -2.28 -20.39 22.81
CA PHE A 106 -1.75 -19.44 21.83
C PHE A 106 -2.45 -18.08 21.89
N THR A 107 -3.78 -18.07 22.06
CA THR A 107 -4.57 -16.84 22.21
C THR A 107 -4.29 -16.15 23.55
N ALA A 108 -4.12 -16.93 24.62
CA ALA A 108 -3.87 -16.46 25.98
C ALA A 108 -2.52 -15.75 26.16
N VAL A 109 -1.54 -16.01 25.28
CA VAL A 109 -0.24 -15.31 25.26
C VAL A 109 -0.40 -13.78 25.25
N ARG A 110 -1.49 -13.24 24.68
CA ARG A 110 -1.77 -11.79 24.71
C ARG A 110 -1.95 -11.20 26.12
N ALA A 111 -2.17 -12.03 27.14
CA ALA A 111 -2.29 -11.60 28.53
C ALA A 111 -0.93 -11.30 29.22
N PHE A 112 0.19 -11.55 28.54
CA PHE A 112 1.52 -11.15 28.97
C PHE A 112 1.82 -9.72 28.50
N SER A 113 2.33 -8.88 29.39
CA SER A 113 2.69 -7.48 29.10
C SER A 113 3.95 -7.38 28.25
N GLU A 114 4.97 -8.17 28.56
CA GLU A 114 6.28 -8.12 27.90
C GLU A 114 6.24 -8.65 26.45
N LYS A 115 6.90 -7.93 25.54
CA LYS A 115 7.01 -8.32 24.12
C LYS A 115 7.84 -9.61 23.95
N CYS A 116 8.97 -9.71 24.66
CA CYS A 116 9.87 -10.87 24.57
C CYS A 116 9.17 -12.18 24.99
N SER A 117 8.55 -12.17 26.17
CA SER A 117 7.77 -13.29 26.72
C SER A 117 6.65 -13.73 25.76
N ARG A 118 5.94 -12.80 25.13
CA ARG A 118 4.93 -13.11 24.11
C ARG A 118 5.52 -13.78 22.87
N CYS A 119 6.61 -13.24 22.33
CA CYS A 119 7.27 -13.78 21.14
C CYS A 119 7.72 -15.23 21.38
N ARG A 120 8.41 -15.47 22.51
CA ARG A 120 8.92 -16.79 22.89
C ARG A 120 7.80 -17.81 23.07
N LEU A 121 6.74 -17.46 23.79
CA LEU A 121 5.57 -18.34 23.96
C LEU A 121 4.87 -18.66 22.64
N TRP A 122 4.67 -17.65 21.78
CA TRP A 122 4.10 -17.91 20.46
C TRP A 122 4.95 -18.86 19.64
N LEU A 123 6.29 -18.77 19.71
CA LEU A 123 7.19 -19.67 18.96
C LEU A 123 7.02 -21.10 19.44
N ILE A 124 7.15 -21.32 20.75
CA ILE A 124 7.02 -22.65 21.38
C ILE A 124 5.67 -23.29 21.02
N ILE A 125 4.55 -22.59 21.30
CA ILE A 125 3.21 -23.14 21.10
C ILE A 125 2.93 -23.37 19.62
N SER A 126 3.28 -22.42 18.74
CA SER A 126 3.05 -22.60 17.30
C SER A 126 3.90 -23.72 16.70
N GLY A 127 5.11 -23.95 17.23
CA GLY A 127 5.98 -25.05 16.81
C GLY A 127 5.36 -26.41 17.14
N VAL A 128 4.83 -26.58 18.36
CA VAL A 128 4.12 -27.81 18.76
C VAL A 128 2.89 -28.04 17.89
N ILE A 129 2.08 -27.00 17.66
CA ILE A 129 0.87 -27.11 16.85
C ILE A 129 1.21 -27.51 15.41
N ARG A 130 2.21 -26.86 14.81
CA ARG A 130 2.66 -27.18 13.45
C ARG A 130 3.19 -28.61 13.35
N LYS A 131 3.99 -29.07 14.33
CA LYS A 131 4.60 -30.41 14.32
C LYS A 131 3.56 -31.52 14.48
N ARG A 132 2.51 -31.32 15.29
CA ARG A 132 1.52 -32.36 15.62
C ARG A 132 0.28 -32.36 14.74
N PHE A 133 -0.22 -31.18 14.39
CA PHE A 133 -1.49 -31.05 13.69
C PHE A 133 -1.31 -30.52 12.26
N HIS A 134 -0.07 -30.24 11.84
CA HIS A 134 0.24 -29.68 10.53
C HIS A 134 -0.47 -28.34 10.24
N VAL A 135 -0.90 -27.62 11.29
CA VAL A 135 -1.61 -26.33 11.17
C VAL A 135 -0.69 -25.16 11.47
N ASN A 136 -0.70 -24.14 10.61
CA ASN A 136 -0.01 -22.87 10.86
C ASN A 136 -0.92 -21.86 11.57
N VAL A 137 -1.01 -21.96 12.91
CA VAL A 137 -1.84 -21.05 13.72
C VAL A 137 -1.40 -19.57 13.68
N ARG A 138 -0.20 -19.28 13.16
CA ARG A 138 0.26 -17.89 12.97
C ARG A 138 -0.31 -17.27 11.71
N GLN A 139 -0.69 -18.07 10.72
CA GLN A 139 -1.28 -17.60 9.48
C GLN A 139 -2.58 -16.84 9.77
N ARG A 140 -2.78 -15.74 9.05
CA ARG A 140 -4.01 -14.94 9.10
C ARG A 140 -4.76 -15.19 7.82
N LEU A 141 -6.07 -15.39 7.92
CA LEU A 141 -6.94 -15.37 6.75
C LEU A 141 -7.07 -13.93 6.26
N ILE A 142 -6.61 -13.67 5.04
CA ILE A 142 -6.75 -12.38 4.35
C ILE A 142 -7.64 -12.61 3.14
N VAL A 143 -8.89 -12.18 3.24
CA VAL A 143 -9.81 -12.21 2.11
C VAL A 143 -9.58 -10.96 1.27
N ARG A 144 -9.13 -11.16 0.04
CA ARG A 144 -8.88 -10.09 -0.93
C ARG A 144 -10.07 -10.00 -1.86
N ALA A 145 -10.67 -8.82 -1.97
CA ALA A 145 -11.80 -8.58 -2.87
C ALA A 145 -11.56 -7.29 -3.65
N THR A 146 -11.95 -7.24 -4.92
CA THR A 146 -11.92 -5.98 -5.70
C THR A 146 -12.91 -5.00 -5.09
N TYR A 147 -12.53 -3.72 -5.01
CA TYR A 147 -13.41 -2.71 -4.50
C TYR A 147 -14.58 -2.48 -5.47
N ASP A 148 -15.79 -2.66 -4.95
CA ASP A 148 -17.02 -2.30 -5.66
C ASP A 148 -17.97 -1.65 -4.65
N VAL A 149 -18.58 -0.53 -5.05
CA VAL A 149 -19.53 0.22 -4.22
C VAL A 149 -20.76 -0.64 -3.90
N GLY A 150 -21.09 -1.59 -4.77
CA GLY A 150 -22.14 -2.57 -4.58
C GLY A 150 -21.81 -3.64 -3.53
N ILE A 151 -20.60 -3.70 -2.98
CA ILE A 151 -20.21 -4.75 -2.01
C ILE A 151 -20.07 -4.17 -0.59
N SER A 152 -20.82 -4.75 0.34
CA SER A 152 -20.75 -4.45 1.77
C SER A 152 -19.60 -5.20 2.46
N LYS A 153 -18.57 -4.46 2.89
CA LYS A 153 -17.44 -5.02 3.68
C LYS A 153 -17.91 -5.77 4.94
N PRO A 154 -18.82 -5.21 5.77
CA PRO A 154 -19.30 -5.91 6.97
C PRO A 154 -20.08 -7.17 6.65
N ALA A 155 -20.90 -7.16 5.59
CA ALA A 155 -21.65 -8.35 5.17
C ALA A 155 -20.69 -9.43 4.64
N LEU A 156 -19.70 -9.05 3.82
CA LEU A 156 -18.66 -9.95 3.33
C LEU A 156 -17.89 -10.60 4.50
N ARG A 157 -17.51 -9.80 5.50
CA ARG A 157 -16.87 -10.32 6.72
C ARG A 157 -17.76 -11.32 7.46
N SER A 158 -19.05 -11.02 7.57
CA SER A 158 -20.02 -11.86 8.27
C SER A 158 -20.28 -13.17 7.54
N LEU A 159 -20.36 -13.13 6.20
CA LEU A 159 -20.45 -14.32 5.36
C LEU A 159 -19.22 -15.22 5.54
N CYS A 160 -18.00 -14.67 5.40
CA CYS A 160 -16.79 -15.46 5.59
C CYS A 160 -16.70 -16.05 7.01
N ALA A 161 -17.14 -15.29 8.03
CA ALA A 161 -17.20 -15.81 9.40
C ALA A 161 -18.19 -16.98 9.53
N LYS A 162 -19.37 -16.87 8.93
CA LYS A 162 -20.37 -17.95 8.91
C LYS A 162 -19.80 -19.21 8.22
N LEU A 163 -19.18 -19.05 7.05
CA LEU A 163 -18.55 -20.15 6.31
C LEU A 163 -17.46 -20.85 7.13
N ILE A 164 -16.61 -20.08 7.82
CA ILE A 164 -15.58 -20.65 8.70
C ILE A 164 -16.21 -21.41 9.85
N MET A 165 -17.26 -20.88 10.48
CA MET A 165 -17.91 -21.55 11.61
C MET A 165 -18.63 -22.84 11.20
N MET A 166 -19.12 -22.91 9.96
CA MET A 166 -19.72 -24.10 9.35
C MET A 166 -18.70 -25.14 8.87
N ALA A 167 -17.41 -24.80 8.82
CA ALA A 167 -16.36 -25.73 8.42
C ALA A 167 -16.22 -26.88 9.43
N ASP A 168 -15.79 -28.03 8.92
CA ASP A 168 -15.47 -29.19 9.74
C ASP A 168 -14.07 -29.02 10.35
N GLY A 169 -14.02 -28.77 11.65
CA GLY A 169 -12.77 -28.49 12.37
C GLY A 169 -13.01 -27.98 13.79
N ASP A 170 -11.92 -27.86 14.54
CA ASP A 170 -11.97 -27.44 15.95
C ASP A 170 -12.57 -26.04 16.12
N ASP A 171 -13.45 -25.95 17.10
CA ASP A 171 -14.27 -24.79 17.37
C ASP A 171 -13.47 -23.59 17.89
N GLU A 172 -12.40 -23.81 18.65
CA GLU A 172 -11.51 -22.73 19.08
C GLU A 172 -10.64 -22.23 17.94
N TRP A 173 -10.20 -23.13 17.06
CA TRP A 173 -9.46 -22.74 15.87
C TRP A 173 -10.30 -21.89 14.92
N LYS A 174 -11.54 -22.32 14.61
CA LYS A 174 -12.50 -21.54 13.82
C LYS A 174 -12.71 -20.14 14.41
N ARG A 175 -12.99 -20.04 15.72
CA ARG A 175 -13.16 -18.75 16.42
C ARG A 175 -11.90 -17.88 16.37
N MET A 176 -10.71 -18.46 16.52
CA MET A 176 -9.45 -17.73 16.42
C MET A 176 -9.24 -17.18 15.00
N THR A 177 -9.50 -17.99 13.98
CA THR A 177 -9.40 -17.60 12.58
C THR A 177 -10.34 -16.44 12.26
N VAL A 178 -11.62 -16.52 12.65
CA VAL A 178 -12.60 -15.42 12.46
C VAL A 178 -12.14 -14.13 13.14
N ARG A 179 -11.66 -14.21 14.39
CA ARG A 179 -11.16 -13.03 15.13
C ARG A 179 -9.97 -12.37 14.44
N ARG A 180 -9.12 -13.15 13.77
CA ARG A 180 -7.89 -12.67 13.12
C ARG A 180 -8.04 -12.41 11.63
N MET A 181 -9.17 -12.81 11.04
CA MET A 181 -9.49 -12.60 9.63
C MET A 181 -9.46 -11.11 9.28
N ARG A 182 -8.94 -10.79 8.10
CA ARG A 182 -8.94 -9.45 7.52
C ARG A 182 -9.62 -9.47 6.16
N ILE A 183 -10.36 -8.41 5.86
CA ILE A 183 -10.90 -8.15 4.51
C ILE A 183 -10.10 -6.97 3.95
N VAL A 184 -9.45 -7.19 2.82
CA VAL A 184 -8.61 -6.21 2.13
C VAL A 184 -9.21 -5.92 0.77
N TRP A 185 -9.36 -4.63 0.47
CA TRP A 185 -9.76 -4.18 -0.86
C TRP A 185 -8.55 -4.18 -1.78
N LEU A 186 -8.69 -4.84 -2.93
CA LEU A 186 -7.75 -4.71 -4.03
C LEU A 186 -8.01 -3.37 -4.73
N LYS A 187 -6.92 -2.73 -5.16
CA LYS A 187 -6.99 -1.55 -6.01
C LYS A 187 -7.69 -1.94 -7.31
N ASN A 188 -8.64 -1.11 -7.75
CA ASN A 188 -9.26 -1.29 -9.06
C ASN A 188 -8.25 -0.94 -10.16
N GLN A 189 -8.41 -1.59 -11.31
CA GLN A 189 -7.54 -1.33 -12.45
C GLN A 189 -7.77 0.10 -12.96
N SER A 190 -6.67 0.76 -13.34
CA SER A 190 -6.72 2.01 -14.09
C SER A 190 -7.03 1.75 -15.57
N VAL A 191 -7.39 2.80 -16.31
CA VAL A 191 -7.53 2.72 -17.76
C VAL A 191 -6.22 2.23 -18.39
N GLY A 192 -5.08 2.73 -17.93
CA GLY A 192 -3.76 2.30 -18.39
C GLY A 192 -3.50 0.81 -18.18
N ASP A 193 -3.88 0.27 -17.01
CA ASP A 193 -3.72 -1.17 -16.70
C ASP A 193 -4.50 -2.08 -17.68
N LEU A 194 -5.62 -1.59 -18.23
CA LEU A 194 -6.44 -2.31 -19.19
C LEU A 194 -6.05 -2.01 -20.65
N LEU A 195 -5.60 -0.79 -20.92
CA LEU A 195 -5.40 -0.27 -22.27
C LEU A 195 -4.01 -0.57 -22.82
N PHE A 196 -2.97 -0.56 -22.00
CA PHE A 196 -1.59 -0.61 -22.49
C PHE A 196 -1.15 -2.00 -22.94
N ASN A 197 -0.39 -2.02 -24.04
CA ASN A 197 0.24 -3.23 -24.58
C ASN A 197 1.69 -3.01 -25.04
N PHE A 198 2.28 -1.84 -24.77
CA PHE A 198 3.63 -1.49 -25.24
C PHE A 198 4.70 -2.48 -24.78
N ARG A 199 4.58 -3.06 -23.56
CA ARG A 199 5.48 -4.13 -23.08
C ARG A 199 5.41 -5.37 -23.94
N THR A 200 4.21 -5.77 -24.37
CA THR A 200 4.02 -6.91 -25.28
C THR A 200 4.52 -6.57 -26.68
N ALA A 201 4.31 -5.34 -27.15
CA ALA A 201 4.79 -4.88 -28.45
C ALA A 201 6.33 -4.83 -28.52
N ALA A 202 6.99 -4.34 -27.47
CA ALA A 202 8.44 -4.28 -27.39
C ALA A 202 9.11 -5.66 -27.46
N ARG A 203 8.44 -6.73 -27.00
CA ARG A 203 8.97 -8.10 -27.01
C ARG A 203 8.83 -8.82 -28.35
N LYS A 204 8.17 -8.22 -29.34
CA LYS A 204 7.99 -8.86 -30.65
C LYS A 204 9.19 -8.52 -31.52
N GLU A 205 9.82 -9.55 -32.08
CA GLU A 205 10.96 -9.44 -33.00
C GLU A 205 10.55 -8.72 -34.29
N GLU A 206 9.39 -9.09 -34.86
CA GLU A 206 8.87 -8.48 -36.07
C GLU A 206 7.55 -7.73 -35.82
N LEU A 207 7.56 -6.43 -36.09
CA LEU A 207 6.41 -5.55 -35.99
C LEU A 207 5.89 -5.20 -37.39
N VAL A 208 4.80 -5.85 -37.79
CA VAL A 208 4.14 -5.59 -39.08
C VAL A 208 3.24 -4.36 -38.98
N CYS A 209 3.24 -3.54 -40.04
CA CYS A 209 2.32 -2.42 -40.16
C CYS A 209 0.87 -2.91 -40.27
N THR A 210 0.00 -2.44 -39.38
CA THR A 210 -1.44 -2.76 -39.37
C THR A 210 -2.30 -1.59 -39.84
N CYS A 211 -1.70 -0.53 -40.40
CA CYS A 211 -2.42 0.73 -40.63
C CYS A 211 -3.50 0.66 -41.72
N GLU A 212 -3.41 -0.29 -42.65
CA GLU A 212 -4.37 -0.40 -43.76
C GLU A 212 -5.79 -0.74 -43.26
N SER A 213 -5.89 -1.57 -42.22
CA SER A 213 -7.19 -2.01 -41.67
C SER A 213 -8.00 -0.89 -40.99
N PHE A 214 -7.38 0.26 -40.71
CA PHE A 214 -8.01 1.38 -40.01
C PHE A 214 -8.55 2.49 -40.92
N GLY A 215 -8.37 2.38 -42.23
CA GLY A 215 -8.84 3.38 -43.20
C GLY A 215 -8.36 4.82 -42.88
N HIS A 216 -9.19 5.81 -43.19
CA HIS A 216 -8.89 7.23 -42.94
C HIS A 216 -9.43 7.77 -41.61
N GLY A 217 -9.91 6.91 -40.71
CA GLY A 217 -10.59 7.32 -39.46
C GLY A 217 -9.68 7.87 -38.37
N PHE A 218 -8.37 7.63 -38.44
CA PHE A 218 -7.39 8.08 -37.46
C PHE A 218 -6.30 8.93 -38.09
N GLN A 219 -5.76 9.87 -37.31
CA GLN A 219 -4.62 10.69 -37.72
C GLN A 219 -3.41 9.83 -38.04
N ARG A 220 -2.68 10.23 -39.09
CA ARG A 220 -1.48 9.55 -39.57
C ARG A 220 -0.27 10.47 -39.59
N VAL A 221 0.89 9.92 -39.28
CA VAL A 221 2.20 10.57 -39.34
C VAL A 221 3.10 9.70 -40.23
N GLY A 222 3.55 10.26 -41.36
CA GLY A 222 4.33 9.52 -42.35
C GLY A 222 3.60 8.28 -42.90
N GLY A 223 2.30 8.39 -43.20
CA GLY A 223 1.48 7.29 -43.70
C GLY A 223 1.00 6.28 -42.66
N HIS A 224 1.52 6.32 -41.44
CA HIS A 224 1.18 5.39 -40.36
C HIS A 224 0.24 6.02 -39.32
N VAL A 225 -0.70 5.25 -38.79
CA VAL A 225 -1.59 5.68 -37.70
C VAL A 225 -0.76 6.08 -36.49
N CYS A 226 -0.94 7.30 -36.00
CA CYS A 226 -0.26 7.82 -34.82
C CYS A 226 -1.03 9.04 -34.30
N PHE A 227 -1.58 8.95 -33.09
CA PHE A 227 -2.38 10.00 -32.48
C PHE A 227 -2.36 9.91 -30.96
N ARG A 228 -2.65 11.03 -30.28
CA ARG A 228 -2.92 11.03 -28.85
C ARG A 228 -4.38 10.70 -28.61
N LEU A 229 -4.64 9.86 -27.62
CA LEU A 229 -5.98 9.44 -27.28
C LEU A 229 -6.87 10.61 -26.87
N ASN A 230 -6.29 11.62 -26.23
CA ASN A 230 -7.00 12.81 -25.81
C ASN A 230 -7.55 13.65 -26.99
N ASP A 231 -6.92 13.53 -28.17
CA ASP A 231 -7.31 14.28 -29.38
C ASP A 231 -8.48 13.61 -30.14
N VAL A 232 -8.81 12.35 -29.80
CA VAL A 232 -9.89 11.60 -30.44
C VAL A 232 -11.23 12.00 -29.84
N LYS A 233 -12.02 12.77 -30.61
CA LYS A 233 -13.36 13.23 -30.19
C LYS A 233 -14.30 12.06 -29.82
N ASP A 234 -14.20 10.96 -30.57
CA ASP A 234 -15.02 9.76 -30.38
C ASP A 234 -14.57 8.88 -29.20
N ALA A 235 -13.42 9.18 -28.58
CA ALA A 235 -12.96 8.48 -27.39
C ALA A 235 -13.77 8.95 -26.18
N PRO A 236 -14.36 8.03 -25.39
CA PRO A 236 -15.05 8.38 -24.15
C PRO A 236 -14.13 9.18 -23.23
N VAL A 237 -14.68 10.25 -22.63
CA VAL A 237 -13.93 11.18 -21.76
C VAL A 237 -13.15 10.43 -20.67
N CYS A 238 -13.73 9.35 -20.15
CA CYS A 238 -13.13 8.58 -19.08
C CYS A 238 -11.89 7.77 -19.50
N ILE A 239 -11.71 7.46 -20.79
CA ILE A 239 -10.57 6.68 -21.31
C ILE A 239 -9.39 7.61 -21.67
N ARG A 240 -9.67 8.90 -21.93
CA ARG A 240 -8.64 9.88 -22.34
C ARG A 240 -7.54 10.07 -21.29
N ASN A 241 -7.86 9.87 -20.02
CA ASN A 241 -6.86 9.87 -18.94
C ASN A 241 -6.60 8.43 -18.46
N ASN A 242 -5.39 7.92 -18.73
CA ASN A 242 -4.97 6.57 -18.39
C ASN A 242 -4.96 6.30 -16.86
N ARG A 243 -4.90 7.36 -16.03
CA ARG A 243 -4.88 7.25 -14.56
C ARG A 243 -6.28 7.10 -13.96
N ASN A 244 -7.33 7.27 -14.76
CA ASN A 244 -8.69 7.09 -14.29
C ASN A 244 -8.89 5.65 -13.81
N VAL A 245 -9.46 5.52 -12.62
CA VAL A 245 -9.75 4.21 -12.01
C VAL A 245 -11.07 3.69 -12.56
N VAL A 246 -11.03 2.49 -13.13
CA VAL A 246 -12.16 1.89 -13.83
C VAL A 246 -13.00 1.10 -12.85
N ARG A 247 -14.32 1.19 -13.01
CA ARG A 247 -15.26 0.37 -12.27
C ARG A 247 -15.28 -1.05 -12.84
N PRO A 248 -15.21 -2.09 -11.99
CA PRO A 248 -15.34 -3.47 -12.44
C PRO A 248 -16.62 -3.73 -13.24
N SER A 249 -16.53 -4.57 -14.26
CA SER A 249 -17.68 -4.97 -15.08
C SER A 249 -18.81 -5.54 -14.23
N ARG A 250 -20.05 -5.10 -14.52
CA ARG A 250 -21.24 -5.54 -13.78
C ARG A 250 -21.76 -6.91 -14.18
N ARG A 251 -21.30 -7.45 -15.32
CA ARG A 251 -21.84 -8.69 -15.91
C ARG A 251 -21.77 -9.89 -14.97
N ASP A 252 -20.76 -9.96 -14.12
CA ASP A 252 -20.61 -11.06 -13.16
C ASP A 252 -19.91 -10.67 -11.84
N VAL A 253 -20.41 -9.62 -11.16
CA VAL A 253 -19.87 -9.22 -9.84
C VAL A 253 -19.93 -10.38 -8.85
N VAL A 254 -21.03 -11.14 -8.86
CA VAL A 254 -21.24 -12.29 -7.96
C VAL A 254 -20.23 -13.40 -8.24
N GLY A 255 -20.02 -13.80 -9.49
CA GLY A 255 -19.06 -14.85 -9.83
C GLY A 255 -17.62 -14.44 -9.56
N ARG A 256 -17.27 -13.17 -9.84
CA ARG A 256 -15.94 -12.62 -9.52
C ARG A 256 -15.69 -12.62 -8.02
N LEU A 257 -16.65 -12.13 -7.22
CA LEU A 257 -16.56 -12.13 -5.76
C LEU A 257 -16.48 -13.56 -5.20
N ARG A 258 -17.26 -14.50 -5.74
CA ARG A 258 -17.16 -15.93 -5.38
C ARG A 258 -15.74 -16.44 -5.61
N ALA A 259 -15.17 -16.23 -6.79
CA ALA A 259 -13.83 -16.68 -7.13
C ALA A 259 -12.76 -16.07 -6.21
N GLN A 260 -12.88 -14.77 -5.90
CA GLN A 260 -11.98 -14.05 -4.99
C GLN A 260 -12.05 -14.57 -3.55
N ILE A 261 -13.24 -14.88 -3.06
CA ILE A 261 -13.41 -15.47 -1.72
C ILE A 261 -12.83 -16.89 -1.71
N SER A 262 -13.18 -17.72 -2.69
CA SER A 262 -12.70 -19.11 -2.76
C SER A 262 -11.18 -19.19 -2.86
N SER A 263 -10.53 -18.33 -3.66
CA SER A 263 -9.07 -18.28 -3.77
C SER A 263 -8.38 -17.71 -2.52
N SER A 264 -9.12 -17.00 -1.67
CA SER A 264 -8.59 -16.42 -0.43
C SER A 264 -8.52 -17.39 0.75
N PHE A 265 -9.14 -18.57 0.66
CA PHE A 265 -9.06 -19.59 1.70
C PHE A 265 -7.83 -20.47 1.47
N PRO A 266 -6.71 -20.25 2.20
CA PRO A 266 -5.58 -21.16 2.13
C PRO A 266 -5.94 -22.49 2.81
N ASP A 267 -5.01 -23.44 2.81
CA ASP A 267 -5.09 -24.59 3.71
C ASP A 267 -5.02 -24.11 5.16
N LEU A 268 -6.19 -23.95 5.79
CA LEU A 268 -6.34 -23.56 7.18
C LEU A 268 -6.26 -24.78 8.12
N GLY A 269 -6.01 -25.98 7.61
CA GLY A 269 -6.14 -27.22 8.37
C GLY A 269 -7.58 -27.66 8.63
N PHE A 270 -8.54 -27.05 7.92
CA PHE A 270 -9.94 -27.49 7.87
C PHE A 270 -10.58 -27.12 6.54
N LYS A 271 -11.58 -27.91 6.12
CA LYS A 271 -12.28 -27.72 4.84
C LYS A 271 -13.43 -26.73 5.01
N VAL A 272 -13.31 -25.57 4.37
CA VAL A 272 -14.39 -24.57 4.31
C VAL A 272 -15.42 -25.00 3.26
N PRO A 273 -16.73 -24.90 3.53
CA PRO A 273 -17.77 -25.19 2.55
C PRO A 273 -17.64 -24.29 1.31
N GLU A 274 -18.06 -24.81 0.16
CA GLU A 274 -18.08 -24.03 -1.08
C GLU A 274 -19.06 -22.86 -0.98
N VAL A 275 -18.61 -21.68 -1.42
CA VAL A 275 -19.40 -20.45 -1.42
C VAL A 275 -20.49 -20.51 -2.50
N ARG A 276 -21.77 -20.59 -2.14
CA ARG A 276 -22.86 -20.61 -3.14
C ARG A 276 -23.17 -19.19 -3.63
N ARG A 277 -23.66 -19.07 -4.86
CA ARG A 277 -24.09 -17.77 -5.42
C ARG A 277 -25.15 -17.10 -4.56
N GLY A 278 -26.12 -17.86 -4.07
CA GLY A 278 -27.20 -17.35 -3.20
C GLY A 278 -26.70 -16.76 -1.89
N ASP A 279 -25.59 -17.26 -1.34
CA ASP A 279 -25.01 -16.74 -0.09
C ASP A 279 -24.41 -15.34 -0.26
N LEU A 280 -24.07 -14.96 -1.49
CA LEU A 280 -23.45 -13.65 -1.79
C LEU A 280 -24.46 -12.52 -1.92
N ALA A 281 -25.76 -12.82 -2.03
CA ALA A 281 -26.81 -11.81 -2.12
C ALA A 281 -26.78 -10.85 -0.92
N VAL A 282 -26.50 -11.37 0.29
CA VAL A 282 -26.39 -10.55 1.51
C VAL A 282 -25.21 -9.57 1.49
N CYS A 283 -24.22 -9.80 0.63
CA CYS A 283 -23.06 -8.93 0.49
C CYS A 283 -23.31 -7.77 -0.48
N MET A 284 -24.40 -7.82 -1.25
CA MET A 284 -24.71 -6.81 -2.24
C MET A 284 -25.53 -5.68 -1.61
N ASN A 285 -25.11 -4.45 -1.84
CA ASN A 285 -25.88 -3.26 -1.50
C ASN A 285 -26.99 -3.08 -2.55
N GLU A 286 -28.22 -2.78 -2.11
CA GLU A 286 -29.33 -2.42 -3.02
C GLU A 286 -29.07 -1.08 -3.74
N VAL A 287 -28.12 -0.31 -3.23
CA VAL A 287 -27.83 1.05 -3.65
C VAL A 287 -26.85 1.04 -4.82
N TRP A 288 -27.18 1.86 -5.84
CA TRP A 288 -26.43 2.21 -7.07
C TRP A 288 -26.96 1.62 -8.39
N ARG A 289 -28.23 1.95 -8.70
CA ARG A 289 -28.83 1.87 -10.05
C ARG A 289 -28.54 3.08 -10.95
N GLY A 290 -27.64 3.98 -10.56
CA GLY A 290 -27.27 5.15 -11.35
C GLY A 290 -26.02 4.94 -12.19
N ASP A 291 -26.10 5.27 -13.47
CA ASP A 291 -24.95 5.41 -14.35
C ASP A 291 -24.31 6.77 -14.07
N LEU A 292 -23.36 6.80 -13.13
CA LEU A 292 -22.72 8.04 -12.67
C LEU A 292 -21.74 8.66 -13.68
N GLY A 293 -21.77 8.26 -14.95
CA GLY A 293 -20.74 8.62 -15.93
C GLY A 293 -19.33 8.15 -15.52
N VAL A 294 -19.25 7.11 -14.69
CA VAL A 294 -17.99 6.53 -14.21
C VAL A 294 -17.56 5.45 -15.19
N CYS A 295 -16.33 5.56 -15.70
CA CYS A 295 -15.73 4.59 -16.62
C CYS A 295 -15.91 3.16 -16.12
N ASN A 296 -16.43 2.28 -16.96
CA ASN A 296 -16.53 0.86 -16.67
C ASN A 296 -15.53 0.04 -17.51
N GLU A 297 -15.19 -1.16 -17.03
CA GLU A 297 -14.25 -2.06 -17.73
C GLU A 297 -14.71 -2.36 -19.16
N ASP A 298 -16.03 -2.51 -19.37
CA ASP A 298 -16.60 -2.88 -20.67
C ASP A 298 -16.38 -1.79 -21.73
N GLU A 299 -16.45 -0.51 -21.36
CA GLU A 299 -16.18 0.64 -22.23
C GLU A 299 -14.71 0.67 -22.66
N VAL A 300 -13.79 0.47 -21.71
CA VAL A 300 -12.35 0.41 -22.01
C VAL A 300 -12.04 -0.76 -22.93
N ILE A 301 -12.62 -1.94 -22.67
CA ILE A 301 -12.45 -3.12 -23.52
C ILE A 301 -13.04 -2.89 -24.90
N THR A 302 -14.23 -2.29 -24.99
CA THR A 302 -14.89 -2.00 -26.28
C THR A 302 -14.08 -1.02 -27.10
N TRP A 303 -13.54 0.03 -26.47
CA TRP A 303 -12.69 1.00 -27.15
C TRP A 303 -11.34 0.38 -27.55
N THR A 304 -10.75 -0.44 -26.68
CA THR A 304 -9.51 -1.18 -26.98
C THR A 304 -9.63 -2.02 -28.25
N LYS A 305 -10.78 -2.65 -28.48
CA LYS A 305 -11.04 -3.41 -29.72
C LYS A 305 -11.02 -2.54 -30.98
N LYS A 306 -11.40 -1.26 -30.90
CA LYS A 306 -11.37 -0.34 -32.05
C LYS A 306 -9.96 -0.01 -32.53
N VAL A 307 -8.96 -0.19 -31.67
CA VAL A 307 -7.54 0.06 -31.96
C VAL A 307 -6.71 -1.24 -31.86
N GLU A 308 -7.37 -2.38 -32.01
CA GLU A 308 -6.73 -3.69 -31.93
C GLU A 308 -5.70 -3.87 -33.05
N GLY A 309 -4.46 -4.20 -32.67
CA GLY A 309 -3.33 -4.26 -33.61
C GLY A 309 -2.46 -3.01 -33.62
N LEU A 310 -2.84 -1.93 -32.93
CA LEU A 310 -1.99 -0.78 -32.64
C LEU A 310 -1.30 -0.91 -31.28
N VAL A 311 -0.22 -0.16 -31.11
CA VAL A 311 0.51 -0.02 -29.84
C VAL A 311 -0.09 1.12 -29.04
N ARG A 312 -0.31 0.89 -27.75
CA ARG A 312 -0.87 1.82 -26.77
C ARG A 312 0.13 1.97 -25.65
N THR A 313 0.70 3.16 -25.52
CA THR A 313 1.79 3.46 -24.59
C THR A 313 1.52 4.77 -23.84
N PRO A 314 1.90 4.88 -22.55
CA PRO A 314 1.86 6.16 -21.85
C PRO A 314 2.84 7.17 -22.50
N ILE A 315 2.57 8.46 -22.31
CA ILE A 315 3.46 9.56 -22.69
C ILE A 315 4.20 10.04 -21.43
N ASP A 316 5.53 10.10 -21.43
CA ASP A 316 6.32 10.37 -20.22
C ASP A 316 6.05 11.75 -19.60
N HIS A 317 6.11 12.79 -20.45
CA HIS A 317 5.89 14.17 -20.01
C HIS A 317 4.43 14.46 -19.63
N ASN A 318 3.50 13.59 -20.05
CA ASN A 318 2.11 13.67 -19.65
C ASN A 318 1.60 12.27 -19.29
N PRO A 319 1.91 11.77 -18.09
CA PRO A 319 1.67 10.39 -17.71
C PRO A 319 0.19 10.06 -17.56
N GLY A 320 -0.73 11.00 -17.74
CA GLY A 320 -2.16 10.75 -17.89
C GLY A 320 -2.60 10.50 -19.33
N ASP A 321 -1.78 10.85 -20.33
CA ASP A 321 -2.12 10.71 -21.75
C ASP A 321 -1.66 9.38 -22.32
N THR A 322 -2.25 8.99 -23.45
CA THR A 322 -1.94 7.75 -24.16
C THR A 322 -1.62 8.04 -25.60
N LEU A 323 -0.45 7.60 -26.05
CA LEU A 323 -0.12 7.55 -27.47
C LEU A 323 -0.63 6.22 -28.05
N VAL A 324 -1.37 6.31 -29.15
CA VAL A 324 -1.77 5.15 -29.94
C VAL A 324 -1.10 5.25 -31.29
N CYS A 325 -0.27 4.26 -31.64
CA CYS A 325 0.51 4.30 -32.87
C CYS A 325 0.69 2.93 -33.52
N CYS A 326 1.03 2.97 -34.80
CA CYS A 326 1.44 1.82 -35.60
C CYS A 326 2.61 1.09 -34.93
N PRO A 327 2.63 -0.25 -34.90
CA PRO A 327 3.79 -1.01 -34.41
C PRO A 327 5.13 -0.59 -35.04
N VAL A 328 5.16 -0.32 -36.35
CA VAL A 328 6.36 0.16 -37.05
C VAL A 328 6.81 1.51 -36.51
N LYS A 329 5.88 2.45 -36.27
CA LYS A 329 6.21 3.76 -35.70
C LYS A 329 6.68 3.65 -34.26
N TYR A 330 6.06 2.79 -33.47
CA TYR A 330 6.53 2.50 -32.12
C TYR A 330 7.97 1.96 -32.16
N SER A 331 8.27 1.00 -33.03
CA SER A 331 9.62 0.44 -33.20
C SER A 331 10.64 1.50 -33.61
N GLU A 332 10.30 2.35 -34.58
CA GLU A 332 11.15 3.45 -35.04
C GLU A 332 11.48 4.40 -33.89
N GLY A 333 10.51 4.71 -33.03
CA GLY A 333 10.72 5.54 -31.85
C GLY A 333 11.59 4.91 -30.80
N MET A 334 11.37 3.63 -30.50
CA MET A 334 12.23 2.89 -29.58
C MET A 334 13.67 2.87 -30.08
N ARG A 335 13.88 2.63 -31.38
CA ARG A 335 15.20 2.66 -32.01
C ARG A 335 15.82 4.05 -31.93
N GLN A 336 15.08 5.11 -32.28
CA GLN A 336 15.58 6.49 -32.19
C GLN A 336 15.95 6.91 -30.76
N LEU A 337 15.15 6.49 -29.78
CA LEU A 337 15.36 6.85 -28.38
C LEU A 337 16.55 6.14 -27.75
N PHE A 338 16.77 4.87 -28.09
CA PHE A 338 17.72 4.00 -27.39
C PHE A 338 18.90 3.53 -28.23
N LEU A 339 18.72 3.29 -29.52
CA LEU A 339 19.75 2.72 -30.40
C LEU A 339 20.45 3.79 -31.25
N ASP A 340 19.71 4.80 -31.72
CA ASP A 340 20.28 5.90 -32.52
C ASP A 340 20.68 7.11 -31.67
N ASN A 341 20.58 7.00 -30.34
CA ASN A 341 20.87 8.09 -29.43
C ASN A 341 22.28 7.94 -28.88
N ASP A 342 23.15 8.90 -29.18
CA ASP A 342 24.56 8.94 -28.74
C ASP A 342 24.72 8.90 -27.21
N GLY A 343 23.65 9.16 -26.45
CA GLY A 343 23.61 9.00 -25.00
C GLY A 343 23.56 7.55 -24.51
N PHE A 344 23.38 6.58 -25.41
CA PHE A 344 23.36 5.15 -25.12
C PHE A 344 24.44 4.42 -25.93
N VAL A 345 25.05 3.42 -25.32
CA VAL A 345 26.08 2.59 -25.95
C VAL A 345 25.66 1.13 -25.84
N GLU A 346 25.72 0.42 -26.96
CA GLU A 346 25.52 -1.03 -26.99
C GLU A 346 26.67 -1.73 -26.26
N CYS A 347 26.36 -2.62 -25.33
CA CYS A 347 27.35 -3.34 -24.53
C CYS A 347 27.06 -4.83 -24.58
N ASP A 348 28.04 -5.62 -25.00
CA ASP A 348 27.99 -7.09 -25.01
C ASP A 348 28.36 -7.72 -23.65
N GLU A 349 28.74 -6.89 -22.67
CA GLU A 349 29.12 -7.34 -21.33
C GLU A 349 27.91 -7.76 -20.50
N SER A 350 28.12 -8.69 -19.56
CA SER A 350 27.06 -9.07 -18.62
C SER A 350 26.70 -7.91 -17.70
N GLU A 351 25.45 -7.87 -17.26
CA GLU A 351 24.96 -6.86 -16.31
C GLU A 351 25.81 -6.84 -15.04
N GLU A 352 26.23 -8.01 -14.55
CA GLU A 352 27.09 -8.09 -13.37
C GLU A 352 28.47 -7.46 -13.59
N SER A 353 29.05 -7.64 -14.78
CA SER A 353 30.34 -7.03 -15.16
C SER A 353 30.21 -5.51 -15.19
N LEU A 354 29.17 -5.00 -15.86
CA LEU A 354 28.91 -3.57 -15.99
C LEU A 354 28.64 -2.91 -14.63
N LEU A 355 27.84 -3.55 -13.77
CA LEU A 355 27.57 -3.06 -12.42
C LEU A 355 28.83 -3.06 -11.55
N ALA A 356 29.67 -4.10 -11.65
CA ALA A 356 30.94 -4.16 -10.92
C ALA A 356 31.90 -3.06 -11.38
N ALA A 357 32.07 -2.86 -12.69
CA ALA A 357 32.90 -1.81 -13.25
C ALA A 357 32.39 -0.42 -12.87
N THR A 358 31.08 -0.20 -12.97
CA THR A 358 30.45 1.08 -12.59
C THR A 358 30.62 1.36 -11.10
N ARG A 359 30.45 0.35 -10.24
CA ARG A 359 30.69 0.48 -8.81
C ARG A 359 32.15 0.81 -8.50
N ALA A 360 33.10 0.16 -9.18
CA ALA A 360 34.52 0.46 -9.02
C ALA A 360 34.82 1.92 -9.40
N ALA A 361 34.32 2.39 -10.55
CA ALA A 361 34.45 3.76 -11.01
C ALA A 361 33.76 4.79 -10.09
N TYR A 362 32.66 4.40 -9.44
CA TYR A 362 31.94 5.19 -8.44
C TYR A 362 32.77 5.39 -7.16
N LEU A 363 33.36 4.30 -6.66
CA LEU A 363 34.24 4.33 -5.49
C LEU A 363 35.55 5.08 -5.77
N GLU A 364 36.14 4.89 -6.95
CA GLU A 364 37.36 5.59 -7.36
C GLU A 364 37.16 7.12 -7.36
N ARG A 365 35.97 7.59 -7.73
CA ARG A 365 35.59 9.01 -7.72
C ARG A 365 35.14 9.52 -6.35
N ASN A 366 35.21 8.70 -5.29
CA ASN A 366 34.75 9.02 -3.93
C ASN A 366 33.27 9.44 -3.85
N PHE A 367 32.42 8.95 -4.74
CA PHE A 367 30.99 9.28 -4.71
C PHE A 367 30.24 8.60 -3.57
N ASP A 368 30.83 7.58 -2.94
CA ASP A 368 30.35 6.95 -1.72
C ASP A 368 30.24 7.90 -0.53
N ARG A 369 30.97 9.03 -0.59
CA ARG A 369 30.83 10.12 0.39
C ARG A 369 29.58 10.96 0.19
N LEU A 370 29.02 10.98 -1.03
CA LEU A 370 27.81 11.73 -1.38
C LEU A 370 26.55 10.88 -1.22
N ALA A 371 26.60 9.62 -1.65
CA ALA A 371 25.49 8.68 -1.52
C ALA A 371 25.99 7.25 -1.31
N ARG A 372 25.23 6.45 -0.56
CA ARG A 372 25.56 5.05 -0.35
C ARG A 372 25.19 4.23 -1.60
N TRP A 373 26.12 3.44 -2.11
CA TRP A 373 25.84 2.43 -3.13
C TRP A 373 24.95 1.32 -2.53
N ASP A 374 23.66 1.30 -2.86
CA ASP A 374 22.73 0.27 -2.41
C ASP A 374 22.61 -0.83 -3.46
N ILE A 375 22.88 -2.06 -3.03
CA ILE A 375 22.87 -3.28 -3.86
C ILE A 375 21.45 -3.89 -3.91
N ARG A 376 20.55 -3.49 -2.99
CA ARG A 376 19.20 -4.06 -2.87
C ARG A 376 18.16 -3.33 -3.71
N VAL A 377 18.37 -2.05 -3.95
CA VAL A 377 17.78 -1.41 -5.11
C VAL A 377 18.57 -1.97 -6.28
N ARG A 378 17.92 -2.69 -7.22
CA ARG A 378 18.48 -2.82 -8.56
C ARG A 378 18.61 -1.39 -9.08
N GLN A 379 19.73 -0.74 -8.76
CA GLN A 379 20.07 0.56 -9.31
C GLN A 379 20.21 0.26 -10.79
N GLN A 380 19.17 0.60 -11.53
CA GLN A 380 19.15 0.38 -12.94
C GLN A 380 20.18 1.39 -13.50
N ALA A 381 21.39 0.90 -13.68
CA ALA A 381 22.53 1.71 -14.04
C ALA A 381 22.38 2.05 -15.53
N ILE A 382 22.08 3.32 -15.81
CA ILE A 382 22.47 3.89 -17.10
C ILE A 382 23.96 4.14 -16.98
N VAL A 383 24.78 3.42 -17.75
CA VAL A 383 26.17 3.80 -17.97
C VAL A 383 26.16 5.08 -18.83
N LEU A 384 25.99 6.23 -18.19
CA LEU A 384 26.22 7.53 -18.81
C LEU A 384 27.73 7.81 -18.80
N MET A 385 28.43 7.39 -19.85
CA MET A 385 29.74 7.94 -20.15
C MET A 385 29.58 9.27 -20.88
N ARG A 386 29.65 10.36 -20.13
CA ARG A 386 29.84 11.70 -20.72
C ARG A 386 31.25 11.77 -21.29
N LEU A 387 31.40 11.78 -22.61
CA LEU A 387 32.66 12.19 -23.25
C LEU A 387 32.90 13.67 -22.93
N PRO A 388 34.11 14.08 -22.49
CA PRO A 388 34.42 15.48 -22.31
C PRO A 388 34.44 16.17 -23.68
N LEU A 389 33.62 17.21 -23.85
CA LEU A 389 33.90 18.23 -24.85
C LEU A 389 35.07 19.07 -24.33
N ASP A 390 36.13 19.18 -25.13
CA ASP A 390 37.29 20.01 -24.83
C ASP A 390 36.91 21.47 -24.58
N PRO A 391 37.51 22.15 -23.58
CA PRO A 391 37.28 23.56 -23.34
C PRO A 391 38.29 24.40 -24.13
N LEU A 392 37.82 25.06 -25.19
CA LEU A 392 38.43 26.30 -25.68
C LEU A 392 37.39 27.41 -25.67
N SER A 393 37.45 28.24 -24.63
CA SER A 393 37.42 29.71 -24.74
C SER A 393 37.13 30.31 -23.37
N SER A 394 38.18 30.90 -22.81
CA SER A 394 38.16 31.81 -21.68
C SER A 394 37.40 33.10 -22.00
N ALA A 395 36.48 33.54 -21.13
CA ALA A 395 36.37 34.95 -20.78
C ALA A 395 35.40 35.23 -19.61
N SER A 396 35.92 36.08 -18.71
CA SER A 396 35.21 37.06 -17.90
C SER A 396 34.53 36.63 -16.60
N ARG A 397 35.34 36.67 -15.54
CA ARG A 397 34.95 37.02 -14.17
C ARG A 397 34.19 38.36 -14.16
N ARG A 398 33.07 38.45 -13.45
CA ARG A 398 32.72 39.63 -12.66
C ARG A 398 31.87 39.24 -11.45
N SER A 399 32.49 39.43 -10.29
CA SER A 399 31.87 39.48 -8.97
C SER A 399 30.99 40.72 -8.87
N THR A 400 29.83 40.60 -8.20
CA THR A 400 29.27 41.70 -7.40
C THR A 400 28.31 41.13 -6.36
N ARG A 401 28.74 41.25 -5.10
CA ARG A 401 27.85 41.29 -3.92
C ARG A 401 27.09 42.61 -3.96
N ILE A 402 25.78 42.59 -3.79
CA ILE A 402 25.03 43.67 -3.14
C ILE A 402 23.94 43.02 -2.29
N GLY A 403 24.03 43.21 -0.98
CA GLY A 403 22.95 42.89 -0.05
C GLY A 403 21.88 43.95 -0.09
N GLN A 404 20.64 43.56 0.23
CA GLN A 404 19.66 44.48 0.75
C GLN A 404 18.75 43.77 1.74
N GLU A 405 19.02 44.11 3.00
CA GLU A 405 18.15 44.06 4.15
C GLU A 405 16.90 44.93 3.91
N ARG A 406 15.70 44.40 4.19
CA ARG A 406 14.54 45.20 4.59
C ARG A 406 13.63 44.40 5.51
N GLN A 407 13.38 45.02 6.66
CA GLN A 407 12.51 44.60 7.74
C GLN A 407 11.03 44.85 7.39
N GLY A 408 10.14 44.01 7.93
CA GLY A 408 9.07 44.49 8.81
C GLY A 408 7.60 44.37 8.37
N SER A 409 6.80 43.85 9.32
CA SER A 409 5.33 43.92 9.51
C SER A 409 4.46 42.99 8.63
N GLY A 410 3.45 42.28 9.13
CA GLY A 410 2.90 42.02 10.46
C GLY A 410 2.12 40.70 10.33
N GLU A 411 2.24 39.78 11.29
CA GLU A 411 1.24 39.59 12.35
C GLU A 411 -0.17 39.32 11.80
N ASP A 412 -0.52 38.04 11.67
CA ASP A 412 -1.83 37.59 12.14
C ASP A 412 -1.78 36.17 12.70
N ARG A 413 -2.44 36.07 13.85
CA ARG A 413 -2.30 35.10 14.93
C ARG A 413 -3.50 34.17 14.90
N TRP A 414 -3.27 32.86 14.77
CA TRP A 414 -4.20 31.84 15.32
C TRP A 414 -3.41 30.71 15.97
N ASP A 415 -3.70 30.54 17.25
CA ASP A 415 -3.01 29.67 18.19
C ASP A 415 -3.59 28.24 18.20
N LYS A 416 -2.72 27.36 18.66
CA LYS A 416 -2.77 25.90 18.76
C LYS A 416 -3.85 25.42 19.73
N THR A 417 -4.45 24.26 19.46
CA THR A 417 -4.44 23.12 20.40
C THR A 417 -5.04 21.85 19.80
N ARG A 418 -4.19 20.85 19.49
CA ARG A 418 -4.44 19.45 19.88
C ARG A 418 -3.17 18.60 19.71
N ARG A 419 -2.51 18.35 20.84
CA ARG A 419 -1.56 17.25 21.03
C ARG A 419 -2.30 15.91 20.88
N ARG A 420 -1.72 14.99 20.11
CA ARG A 420 -1.57 13.60 20.51
C ARG A 420 -0.23 13.08 20.02
N GLU A 421 0.54 12.62 21.00
CA GLU A 421 1.83 11.97 20.90
C GLU A 421 1.66 10.50 20.51
N ASP A 422 2.79 9.94 20.06
CA ASP A 422 3.19 8.55 19.88
C ASP A 422 2.65 7.83 18.62
N GLY A 423 3.47 7.47 17.61
CA GLY A 423 4.91 7.16 17.62
C GLY A 423 5.09 5.65 17.52
N GLY A 424 5.69 5.17 16.42
CA GLY A 424 6.01 3.75 16.25
C GLY A 424 6.23 3.35 14.80
N ASP A 425 7.40 3.73 14.26
CA ASP A 425 7.97 3.21 13.02
C ASP A 425 8.22 1.70 13.09
N ASP A 426 7.89 1.02 11.99
CA ASP A 426 8.19 -0.39 11.74
C ASP A 426 9.60 -0.51 11.12
N GLY A 427 10.63 -0.58 11.97
CA GLY A 427 11.98 -0.95 11.58
C GLY A 427 12.14 -2.46 11.37
N VAL A 428 12.64 -2.85 10.19
CA VAL A 428 13.04 -4.21 9.82
C VAL A 428 14.40 -4.52 10.47
N VAL A 429 14.49 -5.62 11.22
CA VAL A 429 15.73 -6.10 11.86
C VAL A 429 16.31 -7.26 11.05
N SER A 430 17.60 -7.16 10.71
CA SER A 430 18.44 -8.24 10.17
C SER A 430 19.17 -8.98 11.31
N GLU A 431 19.68 -10.17 11.00
CA GLU A 431 19.95 -11.29 11.92
C GLU A 431 21.20 -11.19 12.82
N ASP A 432 22.07 -10.18 12.68
CA ASP A 432 23.36 -10.15 13.38
C ASP A 432 23.50 -8.91 14.28
N GLY A 433 23.02 -9.05 15.52
CA GLY A 433 22.97 -7.96 16.50
C GLY A 433 24.33 -7.53 17.07
N GLU A 434 25.06 -6.70 16.32
CA GLU A 434 26.15 -5.87 16.86
C GLU A 434 25.95 -4.39 16.53
N VAL A 435 25.95 -3.55 17.55
CA VAL A 435 25.97 -2.08 17.45
C VAL A 435 27.33 -1.62 17.93
N LEU A 436 28.19 -1.17 17.00
CA LEU A 436 29.38 -0.38 17.32
C LEU A 436 29.08 1.09 17.01
N LEU A 437 29.10 1.91 18.06
CA LEU A 437 29.14 3.36 17.96
C LEU A 437 30.55 3.77 17.53
N VAL A 438 30.67 4.38 16.35
CA VAL A 438 31.88 5.09 15.95
C VAL A 438 31.49 6.55 15.72
N GLU A 439 31.89 7.42 16.64
CA GLU A 439 31.89 8.87 16.41
C GLU A 439 33.03 9.21 15.44
N VAL A 440 32.69 9.80 14.30
CA VAL A 440 33.67 10.47 13.43
C VAL A 440 33.31 11.94 13.39
N GLN A 441 34.19 12.75 13.95
CA GLN A 441 34.18 14.19 13.86
C GLN A 441 34.77 14.58 12.49
N ALA A 442 34.05 15.38 11.69
CA ALA A 442 34.60 15.99 10.49
C ALA A 442 34.33 17.50 10.54
N SER A 443 35.41 18.25 10.48
CA SER A 443 35.49 19.70 10.34
C SER A 443 35.23 20.13 8.88
N GLU A 444 34.47 21.21 8.75
CA GLU A 444 34.37 22.12 7.59
C GLU A 444 33.72 21.59 6.30
N CYS A 445 32.39 21.69 6.24
CA CYS A 445 31.62 21.99 5.04
C CYS A 445 30.46 22.93 5.44
N GLU A 446 30.61 24.24 5.24
CA GLU A 446 29.49 25.18 5.35
C GLU A 446 28.64 25.13 4.07
N GLY A 447 27.33 24.87 4.21
CA GLY A 447 26.34 25.26 3.20
C GLY A 447 25.65 24.17 2.39
N VAL A 448 25.63 22.90 2.82
CA VAL A 448 24.76 21.87 2.20
C VAL A 448 23.77 21.34 3.23
N ASN A 449 22.49 21.35 2.88
CA ASN A 449 21.41 20.87 3.73
C ASN A 449 21.46 19.33 3.77
N HIS A 450 21.97 18.74 4.86
CA HIS A 450 22.20 17.30 5.00
C HIS A 450 20.94 16.47 5.30
N GLY A 451 19.79 16.87 4.74
CA GLY A 451 18.50 16.20 4.92
C GLY A 451 17.83 15.71 3.64
N GLU A 452 18.43 15.95 2.47
CA GLU A 452 17.87 15.55 1.18
C GLU A 452 18.60 14.30 0.65
N GLU A 453 17.88 13.19 0.63
CA GLU A 453 18.33 11.93 0.04
C GLU A 453 18.22 12.04 -1.48
N PHE A 454 19.37 12.12 -2.18
CA PHE A 454 19.39 12.16 -3.64
C PHE A 454 19.18 10.75 -4.20
N HIS A 455 18.02 10.50 -4.81
CA HIS A 455 17.78 9.29 -5.58
C HIS A 455 18.19 9.52 -7.05
N LEU A 456 19.27 8.87 -7.48
CA LEU A 456 19.57 8.71 -8.91
C LEU A 456 18.66 7.63 -9.47
N VAL A 457 17.77 8.01 -10.40
CA VAL A 457 16.88 7.09 -11.12
C VAL A 457 17.44 6.93 -12.53
N GLY A 458 17.86 5.71 -12.89
CA GLY A 458 18.22 5.30 -14.24
C GLY A 458 17.57 3.95 -14.55
N GLY A 459 17.50 3.53 -15.84
CA GLY A 459 16.91 2.30 -16.38
C GLY A 459 17.97 1.36 -17.00
N VAL A 460 17.82 0.03 -16.88
CA VAL A 460 18.54 -0.95 -17.73
C VAL A 460 17.58 -1.40 -18.82
N ILE A 461 18.08 -1.47 -20.06
CA ILE A 461 17.35 -1.98 -21.21
C ILE A 461 18.10 -3.20 -21.68
N HIS A 462 17.50 -4.37 -21.54
CA HIS A 462 18.08 -5.58 -22.10
C HIS A 462 17.88 -5.54 -23.61
N LEU A 463 18.95 -5.76 -24.36
CA LEU A 463 18.88 -6.06 -25.78
C LEU A 463 19.26 -7.54 -25.97
N CYS A 464 18.61 -8.25 -26.89
CA CYS A 464 19.08 -9.55 -27.37
C CYS A 464 19.40 -9.42 -28.85
N GLY A 465 20.69 -9.30 -29.18
CA GLY A 465 21.11 -8.81 -30.49
C GLY A 465 20.79 -7.32 -30.66
N LYS A 466 20.42 -6.88 -31.87
CA LYS A 466 20.01 -5.48 -32.16
C LYS A 466 18.59 -5.14 -31.67
N GLU A 467 18.02 -5.94 -30.76
CA GLU A 467 16.58 -5.96 -30.48
C GLU A 467 16.29 -5.69 -29.01
N LEU A 468 15.28 -4.85 -28.73
CA LEU A 468 14.98 -4.32 -27.41
C LEU A 468 14.06 -5.25 -26.59
N LEU A 469 14.64 -5.96 -25.62
CA LEU A 469 13.95 -6.82 -24.65
C LEU A 469 13.50 -6.05 -23.39
N ALA A 470 12.74 -4.98 -23.59
CA ALA A 470 12.03 -4.22 -22.56
C ALA A 470 12.89 -3.55 -21.46
N SER A 471 12.38 -2.42 -20.97
CA SER A 471 12.83 -1.78 -19.73
C SER A 471 12.01 -2.28 -18.55
N GLU A 472 12.66 -2.69 -17.46
CA GLU A 472 11.99 -2.93 -16.18
C GLU A 472 11.91 -1.59 -15.42
N GLY A 473 11.10 -0.64 -15.90
CA GLY A 473 10.90 0.67 -15.26
C GLY A 473 9.52 1.24 -15.55
N ASP A 474 8.91 1.92 -14.56
CA ASP A 474 7.54 2.45 -14.67
C ASP A 474 7.45 3.84 -15.35
N GLY A 475 8.52 4.29 -16.02
CA GLY A 475 8.50 5.47 -16.88
C GLY A 475 9.88 5.82 -17.42
N VAL A 476 10.09 5.67 -18.73
CA VAL A 476 11.25 6.22 -19.46
C VAL A 476 10.80 6.47 -20.90
N PHE A 477 10.32 7.68 -21.19
CA PHE A 477 10.08 8.16 -22.56
C PHE A 477 10.30 9.69 -22.63
N ALA A 478 11.44 10.18 -22.15
CA ALA A 478 11.78 11.59 -22.27
C ALA A 478 12.30 11.86 -23.69
N GLY A 479 11.68 12.81 -24.40
CA GLY A 479 12.26 13.43 -25.59
C GLY A 479 11.69 13.07 -26.97
N TRP A 480 10.70 12.17 -27.09
CA TRP A 480 10.10 11.90 -28.41
C TRP A 480 8.94 12.85 -28.73
N SER A 481 9.25 13.99 -29.34
CA SER A 481 8.27 14.88 -29.96
C SER A 481 8.08 14.52 -31.43
N LEU A 482 7.21 13.54 -31.72
CA LEU A 482 6.60 13.50 -33.04
C LEU A 482 5.82 14.81 -33.19
N GLY A 483 5.99 15.53 -34.30
CA GLY A 483 5.35 16.81 -34.63
C GLY A 483 3.83 16.74 -34.78
N VAL A 484 3.17 16.16 -33.77
CA VAL A 484 1.73 16.01 -33.59
C VAL A 484 1.25 17.14 -32.68
N SER A 485 1.63 18.36 -33.04
CA SER A 485 0.96 19.61 -32.65
C SER A 485 1.59 20.72 -33.48
N GLY A 486 0.81 21.33 -34.37
CA GLY A 486 1.18 22.60 -34.98
C GLY A 486 1.37 23.64 -33.88
N GLY A 487 2.60 24.14 -33.75
CA GLY A 487 2.99 25.08 -32.70
C GLY A 487 4.50 25.07 -32.50
N VAL A 488 5.17 25.88 -33.31
CA VAL A 488 6.57 26.31 -33.16
C VAL A 488 6.86 26.66 -31.70
N PHE A 489 7.90 26.06 -31.12
CA PHE A 489 8.61 26.60 -29.97
C PHE A 489 10.10 26.56 -30.27
N ASP A 490 10.56 27.57 -31.01
CA ASP A 490 11.96 28.00 -30.96
C ASP A 490 12.16 28.76 -29.63
N GLY A 491 13.19 28.36 -28.89
CA GLY A 491 13.73 29.16 -27.80
C GLY A 491 14.62 30.28 -28.33
N GLY A 492 14.39 31.51 -27.86
CA GLY A 492 15.42 32.56 -27.86
C GLY A 492 14.99 33.95 -28.32
N GLY A 493 14.95 34.89 -27.36
CA GLY A 493 15.61 36.19 -27.52
C GLY A 493 14.94 37.32 -28.30
N VAL A 494 14.31 38.22 -27.55
CA VAL A 494 14.24 39.70 -27.71
C VAL A 494 13.95 40.29 -29.10
N GLY A 495 12.81 40.98 -29.21
CA GLY A 495 12.56 41.98 -30.25
C GLY A 495 11.15 42.56 -30.16
N GLY A 496 10.97 43.56 -29.30
CA GLY A 496 9.70 44.28 -29.18
C GLY A 496 9.37 45.07 -30.45
N VAL A 497 8.15 44.92 -30.95
CA VAL A 497 7.48 45.92 -31.78
C VAL A 497 5.99 45.91 -31.42
N THR A 498 5.57 46.95 -30.74
CA THR A 498 4.17 47.36 -30.62
C THR A 498 3.68 47.84 -31.98
N ARG A 499 2.51 47.37 -32.42
CA ARG A 499 1.69 48.12 -33.36
C ARG A 499 0.21 47.80 -33.18
N ASP A 500 -0.50 48.83 -32.75
CA ASP A 500 -1.96 48.99 -32.82
C ASP A 500 -2.51 48.69 -34.21
N SER A 501 -3.73 48.16 -34.28
CA SER A 501 -4.80 48.59 -35.21
C SER A 501 -6.13 47.89 -34.89
N THR A 502 -6.99 48.61 -34.18
CA THR A 502 -8.44 48.80 -34.38
C THR A 502 -9.22 47.91 -35.38
N ALA A 503 -10.26 47.23 -34.86
CA ALA A 503 -11.69 47.11 -35.25
C ALA A 503 -12.17 47.57 -36.66
N PRO A 504 -13.30 47.05 -37.24
CA PRO A 504 -14.54 46.69 -36.53
C PRO A 504 -15.37 45.47 -37.05
N MET A 505 -16.22 44.91 -36.17
CA MET A 505 -17.37 44.09 -36.55
C MET A 505 -18.67 44.90 -36.39
N ALA A 506 -19.46 44.87 -37.46
CA ALA A 506 -20.79 45.45 -37.57
C ALA A 506 -21.82 44.66 -36.73
N LYS A 507 -22.76 45.41 -36.15
CA LYS A 507 -24.04 44.91 -35.64
C LYS A 507 -25.02 44.79 -36.81
N SER A 508 -25.77 43.69 -36.84
CA SER A 508 -27.10 43.67 -37.44
C SER A 508 -28.05 42.93 -36.50
N GLU A 509 -29.12 43.63 -36.15
CA GLU A 509 -30.23 43.21 -35.30
C GLU A 509 -31.16 42.22 -36.02
N ALA A 510 -31.70 41.29 -35.25
CA ALA A 510 -33.14 40.98 -35.16
C ALA A 510 -33.41 40.29 -33.82
#